data_AF-A0A969MV39-F1
#
_entry.id   AF-A0A969MV39-F1
#
_cell.length_a   1.000
_cell.length_b   1.000
_cell.length_c   1.000
_cell.angle_alpha   90.00
_cell.angle_beta   90.00
_cell.angle_gamma   90.00
#
_symmetry.space_group_name_H-M   'P 1'
#
loop_
_entity.id
_entity.type
_entity.pdbx_description
1 polymer ?
#
loop_
_entity_poly.entity_id
_entity_poly.type
_entity_poly.pdbx_seq_one_letter_code
_entity_poly.pdbx_strand_id
1 'polypeptide(L)'
;MIISLELALMLLAQAQPENTQDCVALTHERTEAIAEIDRQTKTAAEQFEAQLKSEQFQQQIQQRQRQAEEQLNALLRDEAKLKEFLQQPDLPAELVAVLNAAQENPGAIKAFLEQQTASLPDQIREQIQARREALIQTLPSLPVECPQN
;
A
#
# COMPACT_ATOMS: atom_id res chain seq x y z
N MET A 1 7.40 2.99 -16.54
CA MET A 1 7.75 4.43 -16.62
C MET A 1 7.95 5.06 -15.23
N ILE A 2 8.51 4.34 -14.25
CA ILE A 2 8.77 4.86 -12.89
C ILE A 2 10.28 5.19 -12.71
N ILE A 3 11.13 4.46 -13.43
CA ILE A 3 12.60 4.56 -13.38
C ILE A 3 13.10 5.97 -13.77
N SER A 4 12.38 6.69 -14.63
CA SER A 4 12.79 8.01 -15.09
C SER A 4 12.64 9.11 -14.03
N LEU A 5 11.69 8.97 -13.09
CA LEU A 5 11.47 9.99 -12.05
C LEU A 5 12.47 9.83 -10.89
N GLU A 6 12.81 8.59 -10.52
CA GLU A 6 13.79 8.30 -9.46
C GLU A 6 15.21 8.80 -9.83
N LEU A 7 15.60 8.67 -11.11
CA LEU A 7 16.90 9.21 -11.57
C LEU A 7 16.94 10.74 -11.54
N ALA A 8 15.85 11.41 -11.88
CA ALA A 8 15.74 12.87 -11.85
C ALA A 8 15.76 13.41 -10.41
N LEU A 9 15.07 12.70 -9.49
CA LEU A 9 15.07 13.00 -8.05
C LEU A 9 16.47 12.92 -7.43
N MET A 10 17.28 11.92 -7.81
CA MET A 10 18.66 11.79 -7.34
C MET A 10 19.58 12.92 -7.80
N LEU A 11 19.37 13.49 -9.00
CA LEU A 11 20.16 14.62 -9.49
C LEU A 11 19.82 15.91 -8.73
N LEU A 12 18.54 16.13 -8.41
CA LEU A 12 18.06 17.31 -7.70
C LEU A 12 18.50 17.34 -6.23
N ALA A 13 18.69 16.18 -5.59
CA ALA A 13 19.04 16.08 -4.17
C ALA A 13 20.43 16.64 -3.79
N GLN A 14 21.30 16.97 -4.76
CA GLN A 14 22.68 17.45 -4.50
C GLN A 14 22.89 18.94 -4.79
N ALA A 15 21.85 19.66 -5.21
CA ALA A 15 21.97 21.09 -5.51
C ALA A 15 21.79 21.94 -4.24
N GLN A 16 22.86 22.65 -3.82
CA GLN A 16 22.76 23.75 -2.86
C GLN A 16 22.78 25.09 -3.63
N PRO A 17 21.77 25.96 -3.49
CA PRO A 17 21.74 27.21 -4.25
C PRO A 17 22.79 28.19 -3.72
N GLU A 18 23.79 28.55 -4.54
CA GLU A 18 24.86 29.49 -4.18
C GLU A 18 24.45 30.96 -4.39
N ASN A 19 23.39 31.22 -5.17
CA ASN A 19 22.86 32.56 -5.42
C ASN A 19 21.30 32.58 -5.44
N THR A 20 20.72 33.79 -5.43
CA THR A 20 19.27 34.00 -5.47
C THR A 20 18.60 33.35 -6.68
N GLN A 21 19.27 33.33 -7.83
CA GLN A 21 18.73 32.82 -9.09
C GLN A 21 18.62 31.29 -9.07
N ASP A 22 19.62 30.60 -8.51
CA ASP A 22 19.62 29.15 -8.28
C ASP A 22 18.56 28.76 -7.23
N CYS A 23 18.36 29.59 -6.20
CA CYS A 23 17.33 29.37 -5.19
C CYS A 23 15.90 29.45 -5.76
N VAL A 24 15.65 30.44 -6.62
CA VAL A 24 14.36 30.59 -7.31
C VAL A 24 14.12 29.43 -8.28
N ALA A 25 15.15 29.02 -9.04
CA ALA A 25 15.07 27.88 -9.94
C ALA A 25 14.75 26.58 -9.18
N LEU A 26 15.46 26.29 -8.10
CA LEU A 26 15.23 25.10 -7.26
C LEU A 26 13.82 25.10 -6.64
N THR A 27 13.31 26.26 -6.23
CA THR A 27 11.93 26.41 -5.71
C THR A 27 10.89 26.07 -6.78
N HIS A 28 11.12 26.55 -8.01
CA HIS A 28 10.24 26.28 -9.14
C HIS A 28 10.27 24.79 -9.50
N GLU A 29 11.45 24.21 -9.69
CA GLU A 29 11.64 22.79 -10.00
C GLU A 29 11.00 21.88 -8.96
N ARG A 30 11.18 22.18 -7.67
CA ARG A 30 10.53 21.42 -6.59
C ARG A 30 9.00 21.53 -6.64
N THR A 31 8.47 22.71 -6.93
CA THR A 31 7.01 22.91 -7.03
C THR A 31 6.44 22.11 -8.20
N GLU A 32 7.12 22.12 -9.35
CA GLU A 32 6.72 21.32 -10.50
C GLU A 32 6.80 19.82 -10.21
N ALA A 33 7.87 19.37 -9.54
CA ALA A 33 8.03 17.98 -9.15
C ALA A 33 6.93 17.51 -8.20
N ILE A 34 6.54 18.32 -7.21
CA ILE A 34 5.40 18.01 -6.32
C ILE A 34 4.11 17.93 -7.12
N ALA A 35 3.85 18.88 -8.02
CA ALA A 35 2.64 18.89 -8.84
C ALA A 35 2.54 17.64 -9.74
N GLU A 36 3.67 17.16 -10.26
CA GLU A 36 3.71 15.94 -11.05
C GLU A 36 3.52 14.67 -10.19
N ILE A 37 4.15 14.60 -9.01
CA ILE A 37 3.90 13.53 -8.03
C ILE A 37 2.41 13.48 -7.66
N ASP A 38 1.78 14.64 -7.45
CA ASP A 38 0.36 14.75 -7.12
C ASP A 38 -0.53 14.24 -8.27
N ARG A 39 -0.20 14.62 -9.50
CA ARG A 39 -0.93 14.14 -10.69
C ARG A 39 -0.84 12.62 -10.82
N GLN A 40 0.36 12.05 -10.68
CA GLN A 40 0.58 10.60 -10.76
C GLN A 40 -0.15 9.85 -9.65
N THR A 41 -0.09 10.36 -8.42
CA THR A 41 -0.79 9.79 -7.26
C THR A 41 -2.30 9.79 -7.48
N LYS A 42 -2.84 10.91 -7.97
CA LYS A 42 -4.27 11.03 -8.30
C LYS A 42 -4.69 10.03 -9.37
N THR A 43 -3.94 9.92 -10.46
CA THR A 43 -4.24 8.93 -11.52
C THR A 43 -4.19 7.50 -10.99
N ALA A 44 -3.20 7.16 -10.16
CA ALA A 44 -3.11 5.84 -9.54
C ALA A 44 -4.32 5.54 -8.64
N ALA A 45 -4.75 6.52 -7.82
CA ALA A 45 -5.93 6.40 -6.98
C ALA A 45 -7.21 6.21 -7.81
N GLU A 46 -7.40 7.01 -8.87
CA GLU A 46 -8.56 6.89 -9.77
C GLU A 46 -8.62 5.53 -10.48
N GLN A 47 -7.47 5.03 -10.96
CA GLN A 47 -7.38 3.70 -11.57
C GLN A 47 -7.69 2.59 -10.57
N PHE A 48 -7.19 2.70 -9.35
CA PHE A 48 -7.48 1.76 -8.28
C PHE A 48 -8.98 1.76 -7.93
N GLU A 49 -9.60 2.93 -7.76
CA GLU A 49 -11.04 3.06 -7.51
C GLU A 49 -11.89 2.48 -8.65
N ALA A 50 -11.47 2.67 -9.89
CA ALA A 50 -12.13 2.06 -11.05
C ALA A 50 -12.03 0.52 -11.01
N GLN A 51 -10.87 -0.02 -10.63
CA GLN A 51 -10.67 -1.48 -10.49
C GLN A 51 -11.48 -2.05 -9.33
N LEU A 52 -11.52 -1.39 -8.17
CA LEU A 52 -12.32 -1.82 -7.01
C LEU A 52 -13.80 -1.98 -7.36
N LYS A 53 -14.32 -1.08 -8.20
CA LYS A 53 -15.72 -1.10 -8.66
C LYS A 53 -15.96 -2.05 -9.82
N SER A 54 -14.91 -2.61 -10.40
CA SER A 54 -15.05 -3.54 -11.53
C SER A 54 -15.62 -4.88 -11.07
N GLU A 55 -16.57 -5.42 -11.84
CA GLU A 55 -17.14 -6.74 -11.57
C GLU A 55 -16.08 -7.83 -11.62
N GLN A 56 -15.11 -7.71 -12.53
CA GLN A 56 -14.01 -8.67 -12.65
C GLN A 56 -13.19 -8.76 -11.37
N PHE A 57 -12.87 -7.63 -10.74
CA PHE A 57 -12.13 -7.62 -9.48
C PHE A 57 -12.96 -8.20 -8.34
N GLN A 58 -14.24 -7.81 -8.23
CA GLN A 58 -15.16 -8.36 -7.22
C GLN A 58 -15.29 -9.88 -7.32
N GLN A 59 -15.41 -10.40 -8.55
CA GLN A 59 -15.47 -11.84 -8.79
C GLN A 59 -14.16 -12.55 -8.41
N GLN A 60 -13.01 -11.96 -8.73
CA GLN A 60 -11.70 -12.52 -8.36
C GLN A 60 -11.53 -12.59 -6.83
N ILE A 61 -11.93 -11.53 -6.13
CA ILE A 61 -11.90 -11.48 -4.67
C ILE A 61 -12.82 -12.55 -4.07
N GLN A 62 -14.07 -12.64 -4.52
CA GLN A 62 -15.00 -13.67 -4.06
C GLN A 62 -14.51 -15.09 -4.36
N GLN A 63 -13.90 -15.32 -5.52
CA GLN A 63 -13.32 -16.62 -5.86
C GLN A 63 -12.17 -16.99 -4.91
N ARG A 64 -11.26 -16.06 -4.65
CA ARG A 64 -10.15 -16.26 -3.71
C ARG A 64 -10.64 -16.50 -2.29
N GLN A 65 -11.64 -15.74 -1.84
CA GLN A 65 -12.27 -15.95 -0.53
C GLN A 65 -12.83 -17.36 -0.40
N ARG A 66 -13.64 -17.82 -1.38
CA ARG A 66 -14.19 -19.19 -1.37
C ARG A 66 -13.10 -20.24 -1.35
N GLN A 67 -12.07 -20.07 -2.18
CA GLN A 67 -10.95 -21.01 -2.23
C GLN A 67 -10.19 -21.06 -0.88
N ALA A 68 -9.96 -19.91 -0.23
CA ALA A 68 -9.33 -19.85 1.08
C ALA A 68 -10.23 -20.49 2.16
N GLU A 69 -11.52 -20.19 2.13
CA GLU A 69 -12.51 -20.78 3.04
C GLU A 69 -12.54 -22.31 2.92
N GLU A 70 -12.53 -22.84 1.70
CA GLU A 70 -12.47 -24.29 1.46
C GLU A 70 -11.19 -24.93 2.01
N GLN A 71 -10.04 -24.29 1.79
CA GLN A 71 -8.75 -24.79 2.29
C GLN A 71 -8.69 -24.80 3.81
N LEU A 72 -9.13 -23.71 4.45
CA LEU A 72 -9.14 -23.59 5.92
C LEU A 72 -10.17 -24.56 6.54
N ASN A 73 -11.35 -24.72 5.94
CA ASN A 73 -12.32 -25.71 6.40
C ASN A 73 -11.82 -27.14 6.21
N ALA A 74 -11.08 -27.43 5.13
CA ALA A 74 -10.45 -28.73 4.94
C ALA A 74 -9.39 -29.01 6.01
N LEU A 75 -8.61 -27.99 6.41
CA LEU A 75 -7.65 -28.08 7.50
C LEU A 75 -8.36 -28.36 8.84
N LEU A 76 -9.48 -27.68 9.14
CA LEU A 76 -10.23 -27.89 10.38
C LEU A 76 -10.83 -29.30 10.52
N ARG A 77 -11.10 -29.98 9.41
CA ARG A 77 -11.61 -31.37 9.42
C ARG A 77 -10.53 -32.40 9.75
N ASP A 78 -9.27 -32.02 9.65
CA ASP A 78 -8.11 -32.88 9.89
C ASP A 78 -7.39 -32.39 11.15
N GLU A 79 -7.82 -32.87 12.31
CA GLU A 79 -7.33 -32.43 13.62
C GLU A 79 -5.81 -32.59 13.77
N ALA A 80 -5.24 -33.63 13.18
CA ALA A 80 -3.79 -33.85 13.20
C ALA A 80 -3.05 -32.76 12.43
N LYS A 81 -3.51 -32.43 11.21
CA LYS A 81 -2.94 -31.35 10.41
C LYS A 81 -3.19 -29.97 11.02
N LEU A 82 -4.36 -29.74 11.61
CA LEU A 82 -4.64 -28.49 12.29
C LEU A 82 -3.65 -28.27 13.44
N LYS A 83 -3.42 -29.30 14.26
CA LYS A 83 -2.47 -29.21 15.38
C LYS A 83 -1.03 -28.96 14.92
N GLU A 84 -0.61 -29.62 13.83
CA GLU A 84 0.70 -29.36 13.22
C GLU A 84 0.79 -27.94 12.67
N PHE A 85 -0.26 -27.48 11.99
CA PHE A 85 -0.32 -26.12 11.45
C PHE A 85 -0.20 -25.09 12.57
N LEU A 86 -1.00 -25.19 13.64
CA LEU A 86 -0.99 -24.27 14.77
C LEU A 86 0.34 -24.21 15.55
N GLN A 87 1.25 -25.16 15.34
CA GLN A 87 2.59 -25.17 15.94
C GLN A 87 3.64 -24.43 15.08
N GLN A 88 3.27 -23.95 13.90
CA GLN A 88 4.18 -23.19 13.05
C GLN A 88 4.56 -21.86 13.73
N PRO A 89 5.86 -21.54 13.87
CA PRO A 89 6.33 -20.37 14.60
C PRO A 89 5.97 -19.04 13.93
N ASP A 90 5.72 -19.06 12.62
CA ASP A 90 5.49 -17.86 11.80
C ASP A 90 4.00 -17.57 11.57
N LEU A 91 3.10 -18.25 12.29
CA LEU A 91 1.67 -18.02 12.14
C LEU A 91 1.23 -16.68 12.75
N PRO A 92 0.46 -15.87 12.02
CA PRO A 92 -0.17 -14.69 12.58
C PRO A 92 -1.09 -15.07 13.75
N ALA A 93 -0.94 -14.37 14.89
CA ALA A 93 -1.74 -14.64 16.09
C ALA A 93 -3.25 -14.55 15.84
N GLU A 94 -3.66 -13.67 14.94
CA GLU A 94 -5.07 -13.48 14.55
C GLU A 94 -5.62 -14.68 13.77
N LEU A 95 -4.80 -15.28 12.89
CA LEU A 95 -5.17 -16.51 12.18
C LEU A 95 -5.29 -17.70 13.14
N VAL A 96 -4.38 -17.80 14.13
CA VAL A 96 -4.47 -18.81 15.20
C VAL A 96 -5.77 -18.66 15.99
N ALA A 97 -6.11 -17.44 16.40
CA ALA A 97 -7.34 -17.16 17.12
C ALA A 97 -8.59 -17.55 16.31
N VAL A 98 -8.60 -17.21 15.01
CA VAL A 98 -9.70 -17.56 14.10
C VAL A 98 -9.82 -19.06 13.93
N LEU A 99 -8.71 -19.78 13.73
CA LEU A 99 -8.72 -21.24 13.60
C LEU A 99 -9.20 -21.93 14.87
N ASN A 100 -8.82 -21.43 16.05
CA ASN A 100 -9.34 -21.93 17.32
C ASN A 100 -10.84 -21.67 17.48
N ALA A 101 -11.31 -20.45 17.18
CA ALA A 101 -12.74 -20.12 17.22
C ALA A 101 -13.54 -20.93 16.17
N ALA A 102 -12.94 -21.24 15.03
CA ALA A 102 -13.59 -21.94 13.94
C ALA A 102 -13.81 -23.44 14.21
N GLN A 103 -13.10 -24.02 15.17
CA GLN A 103 -13.38 -25.38 15.66
C GLN A 103 -14.79 -25.48 16.28
N GLU A 104 -15.25 -24.43 16.94
CA GLU A 104 -16.59 -24.36 17.55
C GLU A 104 -17.62 -23.66 16.65
N ASN A 105 -17.16 -22.71 15.83
CA ASN A 105 -18.00 -21.93 14.94
C ASN A 105 -17.37 -21.79 13.54
N PRO A 106 -17.73 -22.66 12.57
CA PRO A 106 -17.18 -22.61 11.21
C PRO A 106 -17.35 -21.25 10.49
N GLY A 107 -18.33 -20.45 10.90
CA GLY A 107 -18.55 -19.09 10.36
C GLY A 107 -17.42 -18.10 10.69
N ALA A 108 -16.55 -18.40 11.67
CA ALA A 108 -15.45 -17.53 12.06
C ALA A 108 -14.42 -17.35 10.92
N ILE A 109 -14.16 -18.39 10.12
CA ILE A 109 -13.26 -18.28 8.94
C ILE A 109 -13.84 -17.29 7.94
N LYS A 110 -15.12 -17.44 7.61
CA LYS A 110 -15.78 -16.58 6.64
C LYS A 110 -15.75 -15.12 7.10
N ALA A 111 -16.12 -14.86 8.35
CA ALA A 111 -16.10 -13.51 8.92
C ALA A 111 -14.69 -12.90 8.90
N PHE A 112 -13.67 -13.69 9.22
CA PHE A 112 -12.27 -13.24 9.13
C PHE A 112 -11.86 -12.88 7.69
N LEU A 113 -12.16 -13.74 6.71
CA LEU A 113 -11.83 -13.48 5.31
C LEU A 113 -12.59 -12.26 4.75
N GLU A 114 -13.85 -12.07 5.15
CA GLU A 114 -14.65 -10.88 4.82
C GLU A 114 -14.02 -9.61 5.42
N GLN A 115 -13.62 -9.64 6.68
CA GLN A 115 -12.95 -8.52 7.34
C GLN A 115 -11.62 -8.16 6.68
N GLN A 116 -10.76 -9.15 6.43
CA GLN A 116 -9.48 -8.96 5.74
C GLN A 116 -9.70 -8.27 4.39
N THR A 117 -10.65 -8.78 3.62
CA THR A 117 -10.97 -8.26 2.29
C THR A 117 -11.54 -6.84 2.34
N ALA A 118 -12.41 -6.55 3.31
CA ALA A 118 -13.01 -5.23 3.48
C ALA A 118 -11.96 -4.16 3.82
N SER A 119 -10.86 -4.54 4.48
CA SER A 119 -9.78 -3.62 4.85
C SER A 119 -8.75 -3.35 3.74
N LEU A 120 -8.64 -4.23 2.73
CA LEU A 120 -7.65 -4.10 1.65
C LEU A 120 -7.74 -2.77 0.88
N PRO A 121 -8.93 -2.25 0.51
CA PRO A 121 -9.05 -0.96 -0.15
C PRO A 121 -8.39 0.18 0.62
N ASP A 122 -8.64 0.25 1.93
CA ASP A 122 -8.10 1.32 2.77
C ASP A 122 -6.58 1.19 2.92
N GLN A 123 -6.07 -0.02 3.13
CA GLN A 123 -4.62 -0.27 3.17
C GLN A 123 -3.92 0.16 1.88
N ILE A 124 -4.53 -0.07 0.72
CA ILE A 124 -3.94 0.33 -0.57
C ILE A 124 -3.99 1.85 -0.74
N ARG A 125 -5.09 2.51 -0.34
CA ARG A 125 -5.18 3.99 -0.34
C ARG A 125 -4.11 4.61 0.55
N GLU A 126 -3.92 4.06 1.75
CA GLU A 126 -2.87 4.49 2.67
C GLU A 126 -1.47 4.29 2.06
N GLN A 127 -1.21 3.16 1.40
CA GLN A 127 0.06 2.94 0.71
C GLN A 127 0.30 3.91 -0.44
N ILE A 128 -0.72 4.25 -1.23
CA ILE A 128 -0.63 5.24 -2.30
C ILE A 128 -0.24 6.60 -1.70
N GLN A 129 -0.88 7.00 -0.59
CA GLN A 129 -0.58 8.25 0.09
C GLN A 129 0.81 8.25 0.74
N ALA A 130 1.19 7.17 1.43
CA ALA A 130 2.51 7.03 2.04
C ALA A 130 3.62 7.11 0.98
N ARG A 131 3.39 6.52 -0.20
CA ARG A 131 4.34 6.60 -1.32
C ARG A 131 4.45 8.02 -1.88
N ARG A 132 3.34 8.75 -1.99
CA ARG A 132 3.35 10.17 -2.35
C ARG A 132 4.22 10.97 -1.36
N GLU A 133 4.01 10.78 -0.08
CA GLU A 133 4.75 11.49 0.97
C GLU A 133 6.23 11.14 0.95
N ALA A 134 6.58 9.86 0.77
CA ALA A 134 7.96 9.43 0.64
C ALA A 134 8.65 10.09 -0.57
N LEU A 135 7.98 10.19 -1.73
CA LEU A 135 8.54 10.86 -2.92
C LEU A 135 8.70 12.37 -2.73
N ILE A 136 7.81 13.02 -1.97
CA ILE A 136 7.97 14.45 -1.66
C ILE A 136 9.12 14.67 -0.68
N GLN A 137 9.33 13.75 0.27
CA GLN A 137 10.42 13.83 1.23
C GLN A 137 11.82 13.61 0.60
N THR A 138 11.89 12.92 -0.54
CA THR A 138 13.16 12.77 -1.28
C THR A 138 13.51 13.99 -2.13
N LEU A 139 12.58 14.95 -2.31
CA LEU A 139 12.90 16.20 -2.99
C LEU A 139 13.85 17.06 -2.15
N PRO A 140 14.77 17.80 -2.79
CA PRO A 140 15.68 18.69 -2.08
C PRO A 140 14.91 19.66 -1.18
N SER A 141 15.43 19.87 0.03
CA SER A 141 14.88 20.84 0.98
C SER A 141 15.13 22.25 0.46
N LEU A 142 14.08 23.07 0.39
CA LEU A 142 14.24 24.48 0.06
C LEU A 142 14.82 25.24 1.25
N PRO A 143 15.72 26.22 1.03
CA PRO A 143 16.05 27.20 2.06
C PRO A 143 14.79 27.99 2.44
N VAL A 144 14.68 28.36 3.72
CA VAL A 144 13.49 29.04 4.30
C VAL A 144 13.24 30.40 3.62
N GLU A 145 14.30 31.06 3.17
CA GLU A 145 14.26 32.31 2.41
C GLU A 145 15.38 32.29 1.36
N CYS A 146 15.04 32.62 0.11
CA CYS A 146 16.07 32.93 -0.88
C CYS A 146 16.72 34.27 -0.50
N PRO A 147 18.06 34.37 -0.50
CA PRO A 147 18.73 35.62 -0.14
C PRO A 147 18.27 36.74 -1.08
N GLN A 148 17.79 37.84 -0.51
CA GLN A 148 17.45 39.04 -1.27
C GLN A 148 18.73 39.86 -1.45
N ASN A 149 19.19 39.98 -2.71
CA ASN A 149 20.23 40.95 -3.07
C ASN A 149 19.65 42.37 -3.07
#